data_AF-A0A248JT57-F1
#
_entry.id   AF-A0A248JT57-F1
#
_cell.length_a   1.000
_cell.length_b   1.000
_cell.length_c   1.000
_cell.angle_alpha   90.00
_cell.angle_beta   90.00
_cell.angle_gamma   90.00
#
_symmetry.space_group_name_H-M   'P 1'
#
loop_
_entity.id
_entity.type
_entity.pdbx_description
1 polymer ?
#
loop_
_entity_poly.entity_id
_entity_poly.type
_entity_poly.pdbx_seq_one_letter_code
_entity_poly.pdbx_strand_id
1 'polypeptide(L)'
;MEISKQVAFALLSGVLFAGGCAHRDEFPLRNPQTGQAVTCRSGPYRFEEGAPQLRIADQCLRACARYGFRSHTGNPYADAIAPATPDDDVRPFIPKECLP
;
A
#
# COMPACT_ATOMS: atom_id res chain seq x y z
N MET A 1 -32.93 54.83 4.03
CA MET A 1 -33.28 53.63 4.82
C MET A 1 -34.00 52.68 3.86
N GLU A 2 -33.25 52.02 2.97
CA GLU A 2 -32.65 50.68 3.14
C GLU A 2 -33.69 49.57 3.33
N ILE A 3 -34.12 48.94 2.23
CA ILE A 3 -34.43 47.50 2.19
C ILE A 3 -34.02 46.95 0.81
N SER A 4 -32.71 46.92 0.55
CA SER A 4 -32.11 46.08 -0.49
C SER A 4 -31.42 44.94 0.22
N LYS A 5 -31.88 43.70 0.02
CA LYS A 5 -31.09 42.46 0.12
C LYS A 5 -31.98 41.27 -0.28
N GLN A 6 -32.11 41.11 -1.59
CA GLN A 6 -32.36 39.80 -2.19
C GLN A 6 -31.17 38.91 -1.82
N VAL A 7 -31.31 38.08 -0.80
CA VAL A 7 -30.34 37.01 -0.55
C VAL A 7 -30.90 35.77 -1.23
N ALA A 8 -30.59 35.68 -2.52
CA ALA A 8 -30.70 34.45 -3.27
C ALA A 8 -29.76 33.41 -2.64
N PHE A 9 -30.33 32.53 -1.81
CA PHE A 9 -29.66 31.35 -1.27
C PHE A 9 -29.59 30.28 -2.37
N ALA A 10 -28.81 30.57 -3.41
CA ALA A 10 -28.37 29.59 -4.40
C ALA A 10 -26.88 29.33 -4.14
N LEU A 11 -26.57 28.37 -3.27
CA LEU A 11 -25.21 27.85 -3.18
C LEU A 11 -25.23 26.31 -3.17
N LEU A 12 -24.85 25.77 -4.33
CA LEU A 12 -24.04 24.58 -4.56
C LEU A 12 -24.40 23.37 -3.67
N SER A 13 -25.18 22.39 -4.15
CA SER A 13 -24.67 21.32 -5.02
C SER A 13 -23.18 21.00 -4.80
N GLY A 14 -22.82 20.71 -3.55
CA GLY A 14 -21.60 20.00 -3.20
C GLY A 14 -21.73 18.55 -3.64
N VAL A 15 -21.56 18.29 -4.93
CA VAL A 15 -21.20 16.96 -5.40
C VAL A 15 -19.84 16.67 -4.78
N LEU A 16 -19.87 15.96 -3.65
CA LEU A 16 -18.72 15.26 -3.11
C LEU A 16 -18.22 14.35 -4.23
N PHE A 17 -17.23 14.84 -4.98
CA PHE A 17 -16.39 13.99 -5.79
C PHE A 17 -15.74 13.03 -4.80
N ALA A 18 -16.37 11.88 -4.63
CA ALA A 18 -15.78 10.66 -4.11
C ALA A 18 -14.65 10.29 -5.07
N GLY A 19 -13.55 11.05 -5.01
CA GLY A 19 -12.27 10.63 -5.52
C GLY A 19 -11.91 9.40 -4.72
N GLY A 20 -12.25 8.23 -5.26
CA GLY A 20 -11.86 6.96 -4.68
C GLY A 20 -10.34 6.94 -4.61
N CYS A 21 -9.79 7.25 -3.44
CA CYS A 21 -8.38 7.07 -3.16
C CYS A 21 -8.08 5.59 -3.41
N ALA A 22 -7.25 5.30 -4.42
CA ALA A 22 -6.75 3.95 -4.61
C ALA A 22 -6.02 3.57 -3.33
N HIS A 23 -6.55 2.58 -2.61
CA HIS A 23 -5.96 2.14 -1.36
C HIS A 23 -4.76 1.25 -1.67
N ARG A 24 -3.74 1.32 -0.82
CA ARG A 24 -2.59 0.42 -0.85
C ARG A 24 -2.28 0.06 0.59
N ASP A 25 -2.08 -1.22 0.82
CA ASP A 25 -1.58 -1.73 2.08
C ASP A 25 -0.07 -1.53 2.12
N GLU A 26 0.44 -1.15 3.29
CA GLU A 26 1.86 -1.01 3.54
C GLU A 26 2.32 -2.03 4.58
N PHE A 27 3.37 -2.77 4.24
CA PHE A 27 3.97 -3.80 5.08
C PHE A 27 5.43 -3.42 5.35
N PRO A 28 5.69 -2.66 6.43
CA PRO A 28 7.04 -2.27 6.79
C PRO A 28 7.85 -3.49 7.28
N LEU A 29 9.04 -3.65 6.73
CA LEU A 29 10.00 -4.69 7.05
C LEU A 29 11.32 -4.09 7.52
N ARG A 30 12.06 -4.86 8.31
CA ARG A 30 13.39 -4.49 8.79
C ARG A 30 14.32 -5.69 8.73
N ASN A 31 15.56 -5.46 8.28
CA ASN A 31 16.63 -6.42 8.45
C ASN A 31 17.28 -6.20 9.83
N PRO A 32 17.21 -7.16 10.76
CA PRO A 32 17.74 -7.00 12.12
C PRO A 32 19.27 -7.01 12.17
N GLN A 33 19.94 -7.54 11.14
CA GLN A 33 21.41 -7.61 11.09
C GLN A 33 22.01 -6.29 10.59
N THR A 34 21.42 -5.69 9.56
CA THR A 34 21.93 -4.45 8.94
C THR A 34 21.23 -3.19 9.45
N GLY A 35 20.07 -3.35 10.11
CA GLY A 35 19.22 -2.24 10.55
C GLY A 35 18.40 -1.58 9.45
N GLN A 36 18.57 -1.98 8.18
CA GLN A 36 17.86 -1.42 7.03
C GLN A 36 16.34 -1.68 7.11
N ALA A 37 15.55 -0.73 6.64
CA ALA A 37 14.10 -0.82 6.58
C ALA A 37 13.60 -0.63 5.14
N VAL A 38 12.59 -1.39 4.76
CA VAL A 38 11.91 -1.32 3.47
C VAL A 38 10.41 -1.48 3.69
N THR A 39 9.59 -1.05 2.73
CA THR A 39 8.14 -1.21 2.81
C THR A 39 7.64 -1.93 1.57
N CYS A 40 7.06 -3.11 1.77
CA CYS A 40 6.30 -3.81 0.73
C CYS A 40 4.91 -3.18 0.61
N ARG A 41 4.40 -3.05 -0.62
CA ARG A 41 3.09 -2.43 -0.87
C ARG A 41 2.24 -3.33 -1.76
N SER A 42 0.94 -3.36 -1.51
CA SER A 42 0.00 -3.93 -2.48
C SER A 42 -0.14 -3.01 -3.69
N GLY A 43 -0.58 -3.57 -4.83
CA GLY A 43 -0.98 -2.77 -5.99
C GLY A 43 -2.13 -1.82 -5.63
N PRO A 44 -2.36 -0.73 -6.37
CA PRO A 44 -3.54 0.11 -6.15
C PRO A 44 -4.83 -0.70 -6.41
N TYR A 45 -5.74 -0.77 -5.43
CA TYR A 45 -7.03 -1.44 -5.61
C TYR A 45 -8.21 -0.60 -5.13
N ARG A 46 -9.39 -0.94 -5.67
CA ARG A 46 -10.70 -0.58 -5.12
C ARG A 46 -11.19 -1.78 -4.30
N PHE A 47 -11.88 -1.55 -3.19
CA PHE A 47 -12.22 -2.53 -2.15
C PHE A 47 -12.79 -3.88 -2.65
N GLU A 48 -13.35 -3.95 -3.86
CA GLU A 48 -13.98 -5.15 -4.43
C GLU A 48 -13.02 -6.09 -5.20
N GLU A 49 -11.82 -5.62 -5.58
CA GLU A 49 -10.92 -6.40 -6.47
C GLU A 49 -9.72 -7.06 -5.75
N GLY A 50 -9.47 -6.77 -4.47
CA GLY A 50 -8.15 -6.82 -3.80
C GLY A 50 -7.25 -8.07 -3.89
N ALA A 51 -7.67 -9.20 -4.44
CA ALA A 51 -6.85 -10.42 -4.48
C ALA A 51 -5.59 -10.33 -5.37
N PRO A 52 -5.62 -9.81 -6.62
CA PRO A 52 -4.43 -9.67 -7.45
C PRO A 52 -3.44 -8.64 -6.91
N GLN A 53 -3.91 -7.60 -6.22
CA GLN A 53 -3.06 -6.53 -5.71
C GLN A 53 -2.31 -6.96 -4.45
N LEU A 54 -2.91 -7.84 -3.65
CA LEU A 54 -2.24 -8.51 -2.53
C LEU A 54 -1.14 -9.48 -2.99
N ARG A 55 -1.21 -10.02 -4.22
CA ARG A 55 -0.12 -10.84 -4.79
C ARG A 55 1.21 -10.08 -4.83
N ILE A 56 1.18 -8.80 -5.19
CA ILE A 56 2.38 -7.95 -5.24
C ILE A 56 3.00 -7.85 -3.83
N ALA A 57 2.16 -7.62 -2.82
CA ALA A 57 2.63 -7.55 -1.44
C ALA A 57 3.18 -8.90 -0.96
N ASP A 58 2.47 -10.01 -1.17
CA ASP A 58 2.93 -11.36 -0.77
C ASP A 58 4.28 -11.72 -1.42
N GLN A 59 4.43 -11.52 -2.73
CA GLN A 59 5.69 -11.79 -3.41
C GLN A 59 6.81 -10.85 -2.96
N CYS A 60 6.50 -9.59 -2.64
CA CYS A 60 7.46 -8.68 -2.04
C CYS A 60 7.98 -9.19 -0.70
N LEU A 61 7.07 -9.61 0.19
CA LEU A 61 7.42 -10.13 1.51
C LEU A 61 8.34 -11.36 1.39
N ARG A 62 8.00 -12.29 0.48
CA ARG A 62 8.81 -13.50 0.21
C ARG A 62 10.17 -13.19 -0.39
N ALA A 63 10.25 -12.21 -1.29
CA ALA A 63 11.50 -11.75 -1.87
C ALA A 63 12.41 -11.15 -0.80
N CYS A 64 11.88 -10.23 0.02
CA CYS A 64 12.61 -9.59 1.11
C CYS A 64 13.06 -10.58 2.19
N ALA A 65 12.27 -11.63 2.47
CA ALA A 65 12.65 -12.69 3.41
C ALA A 65 13.95 -13.42 2.99
N ARG A 66 14.24 -13.54 1.68
CA ARG A 66 15.50 -14.11 1.18
C ARG A 66 16.74 -13.33 1.62
N TYR A 67 16.57 -12.03 1.84
CA TYR A 67 17.63 -11.11 2.24
C TYR A 67 17.58 -10.75 3.73
N GLY A 68 16.85 -11.54 4.52
CA GLY A 68 16.82 -11.41 5.99
C GLY A 68 15.92 -10.28 6.51
N PHE A 69 15.12 -9.63 5.66
CA PHE A 69 14.10 -8.69 6.12
C PHE A 69 12.93 -9.44 6.76
N ARG A 70 12.42 -8.91 7.88
CA ARG A 70 11.31 -9.47 8.65
C ARG A 70 10.31 -8.38 9.00
N SER A 71 9.07 -8.76 9.26
CA SER A 71 8.06 -7.79 9.69
C SER A 71 8.41 -7.23 11.06
N HIS A 72 8.31 -5.91 11.19
CA HIS A 72 8.57 -5.23 12.45
C HIS A 72 7.33 -5.18 13.36
N THR A 73 6.13 -5.40 12.82
CA THR A 73 4.86 -5.12 13.49
C THR A 73 4.32 -6.25 14.37
N GLY A 74 5.11 -7.29 14.65
CA GLY A 74 4.70 -8.39 15.53
C GLY A 74 3.57 -9.25 14.96
N ASN A 75 3.35 -9.21 13.64
CA ASN A 75 2.38 -10.07 12.98
C ASN A 75 2.93 -11.52 12.92
N PRO A 76 2.34 -12.49 13.65
CA PRO A 76 2.85 -13.87 13.71
C PRO A 76 2.81 -14.58 12.35
N TYR A 77 2.01 -14.10 11.40
CA TYR A 77 1.97 -14.63 10.04
C TYR A 77 3.14 -14.15 9.17
N ALA A 78 3.82 -13.07 9.56
CA ALA A 78 4.90 -12.49 8.77
C ALA A 78 6.26 -13.17 9.00
N ASP A 79 6.45 -13.82 10.14
CA ASP A 79 7.65 -14.63 10.41
C ASP A 79 7.59 -16.03 9.76
N ALA A 80 6.40 -16.46 9.29
CA ALA A 80 6.17 -17.75 8.64
C ALA A 80 6.24 -17.70 7.10
N ILE A 81 6.65 -16.57 6.52
CA ILE A 81 6.67 -16.38 5.08
C ILE A 81 7.84 -17.15 4.46
N ALA A 82 7.53 -18.23 3.75
CA ALA A 82 8.52 -19.01 3.01
C ALA A 82 9.17 -18.14 1.91
N PRO A 83 10.51 -17.96 1.91
CA PRO A 83 11.20 -17.11 0.94
C PRO A 83 11.03 -17.61 -0.50
N ALA A 84 10.87 -16.68 -1.45
CA ALA A 84 10.71 -16.99 -2.87
C ALA A 84 11.22 -15.86 -3.76
N THR A 85 11.60 -16.18 -4.99
CA THR A 85 11.88 -15.16 -6.02
C THR A 85 10.56 -14.61 -6.54
N PRO A 86 10.41 -13.29 -6.71
CA PRO A 86 9.20 -12.70 -7.29
C PRO A 86 9.13 -12.97 -8.79
N ASP A 87 7.91 -13.02 -9.33
CA ASP A 87 7.66 -13.11 -10.77
C ASP A 87 8.18 -11.86 -11.49
N ASP A 88 8.55 -12.00 -12.77
CA ASP A 88 9.16 -10.91 -13.53
C ASP A 88 8.25 -9.68 -13.69
N ASP A 89 6.93 -9.89 -13.72
CA ASP A 89 5.94 -8.82 -13.77
C ASP A 89 5.77 -8.08 -12.43
N VAL A 90 6.19 -8.71 -11.33
CA VAL A 90 6.14 -8.14 -9.97
C VAL A 90 7.44 -7.44 -9.59
N ARG A 91 8.58 -7.88 -10.13
CA ARG A 91 9.92 -7.31 -9.83
C ARG A 91 10.00 -5.77 -9.83
N PRO A 92 9.37 -5.03 -10.77
CA PRO A 92 9.42 -3.57 -10.76
C PRO A 92 8.80 -2.90 -9.53
N PHE A 93 7.97 -3.64 -8.79
CA PHE A 93 7.29 -3.16 -7.58
C PHE A 93 8.01 -3.57 -6.28
N ILE A 94 9.07 -4.37 -6.39
CA ILE A 94 9.84 -4.86 -5.23
C ILE A 94 10.98 -3.87 -4.93
N PRO A 95 11.22 -3.52 -3.65
CA PRO A 95 12.38 -2.72 -3.26
C PRO A 95 13.67 -3.37 -3.76
N LYS A 96 14.60 -2.55 -4.27
CA LYS A 96 15.88 -3.03 -4.82
C LYS A 96 16.72 -3.80 -3.81
N GLU A 97 16.57 -3.51 -2.52
CA GLU A 97 17.25 -4.17 -1.42
C GLU A 97 16.80 -5.64 -1.24
N CYS A 98 15.66 -6.00 -1.84
CA CYS A 98 15.08 -7.34 -1.83
C CYS A 98 15.22 -8.05 -3.18
N LEU A 99 16.06 -7.56 -4.07
CA LEU A 99 16.34 -8.12 -5.39
C LEU A 99 17.83 -8.46 -5.51
N PRO A 100 18.20 -9.45 -6.37
CA PRO A 100 19.59 -9.80 -6.62
C PRO A 100 20.38 -8.71 -7.36
#